data_AF-A0A0V1I2J7-F1
#
_entry.id   AF-A0A0V1I2J7-F1
#
_cell.length_a   1.000
_cell.length_b   1.000
_cell.length_c   1.000
_cell.angle_alpha   90.00
_cell.angle_beta   90.00
_cell.angle_gamma   90.00
#
_symmetry.space_group_name_H-M   'P 1'
#
loop_
_entity.id
_entity.type
_entity.pdbx_description
1 polymer ?
#
loop_
_entity_poly.entity_id
_entity_poly.type
_entity_poly.pdbx_seq_one_letter_code
_entity_poly.pdbx_strand_id
1 'polypeptide(L)'
;MNATLTLNKFSVDSTAMNAEKEWKFWLLQFDDFVQLTVDAGISLLKVLRLYLTAATFVYVKDCKSYDESIAKVNEVYVKSKNGILARHSNE
;
A
#
# COMPACT_ATOMS: atom_id res chain seq x y z
N MET A 1 -22.01 -13.81 17.10
CA MET A 1 -20.85 -12.94 17.40
C MET A 1 -20.70 -11.97 16.24
N ASN A 2 -20.88 -10.66 16.47
CA ASN A 2 -20.55 -9.67 15.45
C ASN A 2 -19.05 -9.42 15.54
N ALA A 3 -18.25 -10.17 14.78
CA ALA A 3 -16.82 -9.91 14.69
C ALA A 3 -16.63 -8.57 13.96
N THR A 4 -16.07 -7.57 14.64
CA THR A 4 -15.69 -6.32 14.00
C THR A 4 -14.46 -6.59 13.15
N LEU A 5 -14.59 -6.44 11.82
CA LEU A 5 -13.46 -6.49 10.91
C LEU A 5 -12.57 -5.26 11.14
N THR A 6 -11.27 -5.48 11.26
CA THR A 6 -10.28 -4.41 11.44
C THR A 6 -9.09 -4.64 10.52
N LEU A 7 -8.66 -3.58 9.83
CA LEU A 7 -7.45 -3.59 9.03
C LEU A 7 -6.34 -2.80 9.73
N ASN A 8 -5.13 -3.33 9.74
CA ASN A 8 -3.96 -2.64 10.27
C ASN A 8 -3.41 -1.62 9.28
N LYS A 9 -2.79 -0.54 9.77
CA LYS A 9 -2.11 0.41 8.89
C LYS A 9 -0.89 -0.22 8.22
N PHE A 10 -0.62 0.19 7.00
CA PHE A 10 0.60 -0.20 6.30
C PHE A 10 1.82 0.55 6.87
N SER A 11 2.71 -0.19 7.53
CA SER A 11 3.82 0.34 8.34
C SER A 11 5.19 -0.22 7.93
N VAL A 12 5.29 -0.80 6.74
CA VAL A 12 6.52 -1.46 6.28
C VAL A 12 7.47 -0.44 5.68
N ASP A 13 8.75 -0.56 6.04
CA ASP A 13 9.82 0.23 5.45
C ASP A 13 10.07 -0.19 3.99
N SER A 14 10.18 0.79 3.10
CA SER A 14 10.44 0.55 1.68
C SER A 14 11.78 -0.14 1.37
N THR A 15 12.76 -0.07 2.28
CA THR A 15 14.07 -0.73 2.12
C THR A 15 14.07 -2.15 2.69
N ALA A 16 12.98 -2.60 3.32
CA ALA A 16 12.89 -3.96 3.84
C ALA A 16 12.94 -4.98 2.71
N MET A 17 13.63 -6.11 2.93
CA MET A 17 13.77 -7.16 1.90
C MET A 17 12.41 -7.75 1.46
N ASN A 18 11.43 -7.76 2.35
CA ASN A 18 10.07 -8.20 2.10
C ASN A 18 9.10 -7.05 1.74
N ALA A 19 9.56 -5.81 1.58
CA ALA A 19 8.73 -4.63 1.34
C ALA A 19 7.66 -4.83 0.24
N GLU A 20 8.07 -5.36 -0.91
CA GLU A 20 7.16 -5.69 -2.02
C GLU A 20 6.09 -6.71 -1.63
N LYS A 21 6.50 -7.79 -0.93
CA LYS A 21 5.62 -8.89 -0.54
C LYS A 21 4.58 -8.39 0.46
N GLU A 22 5.00 -7.65 1.47
CA GLU A 22 4.11 -7.08 2.48
C GLU A 22 3.16 -6.05 1.88
N TRP A 23 3.63 -5.21 0.95
CA TRP A 23 2.78 -4.26 0.24
C TRP A 23 1.68 -4.97 -0.56
N LYS A 24 2.04 -5.98 -1.35
CA LYS A 24 1.07 -6.76 -2.14
C LYS A 24 0.08 -7.51 -1.26
N PHE A 25 0.55 -8.10 -0.17
CA PHE A 25 -0.30 -8.80 0.79
C PHE A 25 -1.29 -7.84 1.47
N TRP A 26 -0.78 -6.72 1.98
CA TRP A 26 -1.60 -5.71 2.62
C TRP A 26 -2.64 -5.10 1.66
N LEU A 27 -2.26 -4.84 0.41
CA LEU A 27 -3.16 -4.29 -0.60
C LEU A 27 -4.34 -5.23 -0.90
N LEU A 28 -4.09 -6.54 -0.95
CA LEU A 28 -5.16 -7.53 -1.11
C LEU A 28 -6.14 -7.50 0.08
N GLN A 29 -5.60 -7.47 1.31
CA GLN A 29 -6.44 -7.36 2.50
C GLN A 29 -7.21 -6.05 2.57
N PHE A 30 -6.62 -4.95 2.08
CA PHE A 30 -7.27 -3.65 1.99
C PHE A 30 -8.47 -3.70 1.02
N ASP A 31 -8.29 -4.33 -0.14
CA ASP A 31 -9.37 -4.48 -1.13
C ASP A 31 -10.55 -5.29 -0.56
N ASP A 32 -10.27 -6.45 0.02
CA ASP A 32 -11.28 -7.28 0.69
C ASP A 32 -11.98 -6.50 1.82
N PHE A 33 -11.21 -5.77 2.64
CA PHE A 33 -11.75 -4.99 3.75
C PHE A 33 -12.69 -3.88 3.27
N VAL A 34 -12.31 -3.14 2.22
CA VAL A 34 -13.16 -2.09 1.64
C VAL A 34 -14.44 -2.70 1.11
N GLN A 35 -14.36 -3.79 0.34
CA GLN A 35 -15.55 -4.44 -0.22
C GLN A 35 -16.53 -4.92 0.86
N LEU A 36 -16.02 -5.35 2.02
CA LEU A 36 -16.83 -5.87 3.12
C LEU A 36 -17.37 -4.79 4.07
N THR A 37 -16.77 -3.60 4.13
CA THR A 37 -17.02 -2.64 5.21
C THR A 37 -17.28 -1.20 4.77
N VAL A 38 -16.96 -0.83 3.54
CA VAL A 38 -17.02 0.55 3.06
C VAL A 38 -18.16 0.70 2.06
N ASP A 39 -19.07 1.64 2.34
CA ASP A 39 -20.18 1.95 1.46
C ASP A 39 -19.71 2.49 0.10
N ALA A 40 -20.43 2.16 -0.97
CA ALA A 40 -20.09 2.52 -2.35
C ALA A 40 -19.97 4.04 -2.62
N GLY A 41 -20.51 4.90 -1.74
CA GLY A 41 -20.38 6.35 -1.85
C GLY A 41 -19.08 6.93 -1.26
N ILE A 42 -18.28 6.12 -0.56
CA ILE A 42 -17.06 6.56 0.10
C ILE A 42 -15.88 6.48 -0.88
N SER A 43 -15.10 7.57 -0.92
CA SER A 43 -13.93 7.65 -1.78
C SER A 43 -12.83 6.68 -1.34
N LEU A 44 -12.52 5.70 -2.20
CA LEU A 44 -11.44 4.74 -1.98
C LEU A 44 -10.08 5.40 -1.72
N LEU A 45 -9.80 6.53 -2.39
CA LEU A 45 -8.60 7.33 -2.16
C LEU A 45 -8.52 7.86 -0.72
N LYS A 46 -9.64 8.35 -0.17
CA LYS A 46 -9.68 8.83 1.22
C LYS A 46 -9.46 7.67 2.19
N VAL A 47 -10.09 6.53 1.93
CA VAL A 47 -9.93 5.33 2.76
C VAL A 47 -8.48 4.86 2.74
N LEU A 48 -7.87 4.73 1.56
CA LEU A 48 -6.45 4.35 1.42
C LEU A 48 -5.57 5.24 2.30
N ARG A 49 -5.70 6.57 2.18
CA ARG A 49 -4.91 7.54 2.95
C ARG A 49 -5.04 7.39 4.46
N LEU A 50 -6.21 6.99 4.98
CA LEU A 50 -6.41 6.77 6.42
C LEU A 50 -5.61 5.57 6.95
N TYR A 51 -5.41 4.55 6.11
CA TYR A 51 -4.68 3.34 6.48
C TYR A 51 -3.19 3.37 6.15
N LEU A 52 -2.67 4.45 5.58
CA LEU A 52 -1.25 4.65 5.41
C LEU A 52 -0.62 5.28 6.66
N THR A 53 0.65 4.96 6.89
CA THR A 53 1.49 5.71 7.84
C THR A 53 2.05 6.97 7.18
N ALA A 54 2.58 7.90 7.97
CA ALA A 54 3.16 9.14 7.46
C ALA A 54 4.28 8.89 6.43
N ALA A 55 5.08 7.84 6.63
CA ALA A 55 6.18 7.46 5.75
C ALA A 55 5.71 7.11 4.33
N THR A 56 4.58 6.42 4.19
CA THR A 56 4.01 6.09 2.88
C THR A 56 3.11 7.22 2.35
N PHE A 57 2.43 7.95 3.24
CA PHE A 57 1.49 9.03 2.88
C PHE A 57 2.16 10.14 2.07
N VAL A 58 3.43 10.45 2.33
CA VAL A 58 4.18 11.50 1.62
C VAL A 58 4.20 11.28 0.10
N TYR A 59 4.15 10.03 -0.37
CA TYR A 59 4.17 9.70 -1.79
C TYR A 59 2.82 9.88 -2.48
N VAL A 60 1.71 9.89 -1.71
CA VAL A 60 0.34 9.89 -2.25
C VAL A 60 -0.46 11.15 -1.90
N LYS A 61 0.13 12.08 -1.13
CA LYS A 61 -0.55 13.28 -0.65
C LYS A 61 -1.09 14.16 -1.78
N ASP A 62 -0.37 14.23 -2.90
CA ASP A 62 -0.69 15.08 -4.05
C ASP A 62 -1.45 14.33 -5.16
N CYS A 63 -1.63 13.01 -5.01
CA CYS A 63 -2.37 12.20 -5.97
C CYS A 63 -3.85 12.59 -5.99
N LYS A 64 -4.46 12.55 -7.17
CA LYS A 64 -5.87 12.92 -7.38
C LYS A 64 -6.78 11.70 -7.51
N SER A 65 -6.21 10.53 -7.75
CA SER A 65 -6.95 9.27 -7.86
C SER A 65 -6.33 8.15 -7.02
N TYR A 66 -7.13 7.11 -6.81
CA TYR A 66 -6.67 5.88 -6.20
C TYR A 66 -5.58 5.21 -7.04
N ASP A 67 -5.80 5.08 -8.36
CA ASP A 67 -4.85 4.43 -9.27
C ASP A 67 -3.49 5.15 -9.30
N GLU A 68 -3.49 6.48 -9.28
CA GLU A 68 -2.26 7.28 -9.20
C GLU A 68 -1.51 7.01 -7.89
N SER A 69 -2.26 6.90 -6.78
CA SER A 69 -1.69 6.59 -5.46
C SER A 69 -1.08 5.19 -5.44
N ILE A 70 -1.77 4.18 -5.97
CA ILE A 70 -1.27 2.81 -6.09
C ILE A 70 -0.02 2.76 -6.98
N ALA A 71 -0.02 3.46 -8.11
CA ALA A 71 1.14 3.56 -8.97
C ALA A 71 2.36 4.15 -8.23
N LYS A 72 2.18 5.22 -7.45
CA LYS A 72 3.27 5.81 -6.66
C LYS A 72 3.79 4.91 -5.57
N VAL A 73 2.93 4.22 -4.83
CA VAL A 73 3.41 3.27 -3.83
C VAL A 73 4.11 2.08 -4.50
N ASN A 74 3.63 1.59 -5.64
CA ASN A 74 4.30 0.54 -6.40
C ASN A 74 5.71 0.95 -6.87
N GLU A 75 5.94 2.20 -7.24
CA GLU A 75 7.29 2.70 -7.56
C GLU A 75 8.24 2.58 -6.36
N VAL A 76 7.75 2.83 -5.16
CA VAL A 76 8.55 2.80 -3.93
C VAL A 76 8.77 1.38 -3.40
N TYR A 77 7.78 0.50 -3.47
CA TYR A 77 7.82 -0.82 -2.83
C TYR A 77 8.09 -1.98 -3.80
N VAL A 78 7.78 -1.82 -5.09
CA VAL A 78 7.96 -2.87 -6.12
C VAL A 78 9.20 -2.58 -6.97
N LYS A 79 9.39 -1.34 -7.46
CA LYS A 79 10.51 -1.01 -8.36
C LYS A 79 11.85 -0.87 -7.63
N SER A 80 11.86 -0.37 -6.39
CA SER A 80 13.08 -0.19 -5.58
C SER A 80 13.86 -1.50 -5.40
N LYS A 81 13.16 -2.63 -5.24
CA LYS A 81 13.78 -3.95 -5.10
C LYS A 81 14.46 -4.43 -6.38
N ASN A 82 13.87 -4.14 -7.55
CA ASN A 82 14.47 -4.49 -8.85
C ASN A 82 15.76 -3.71 -9.13
N GLY A 83 15.84 -2.45 -8.69
CA GLY A 83 17.05 -1.63 -8.85
C GLY A 83 18.21 -2.05 -7.95
N ILE A 84 17.93 -2.62 -6.77
CA ILE A 84 18.95 -3.09 -5.82
C ILE A 84 19.42 -4.51 -6.18
N LEU A 85 18.51 -5.42 -6.54
CA LEU A 85 18.86 -6.78 -6.96
C LEU A 85 19.73 -6.79 -8.22
N ALA A 86 19.47 -5.91 -9.19
CA ALA A 86 20.27 -5.81 -10.41
C ALA A 86 21.75 -5.46 -10.16
N ARG A 87 22.08 -4.86 -9.01
CA ARG A 87 23.47 -4.52 -8.64
C ARG A 87 24.23 -5.68 -7.98
N HIS A 88 23.52 -6.67 -7.44
CA HIS A 88 24.13 -7.81 -6.75
C HIS A 88 24.22 -9.08 -7.62
N SER A 89 23.70 -9.08 -8.85
CA SER A 89 23.79 -10.22 -9.78
C SER A 89 24.91 -10.10 -10.83
N ASN A 90 25.76 -9.07 -10.73
CA ASN A 90 27.03 -8.99 -11.47
C ASN A 90 28.20 -9.09 -10.48
N GLU A 91 28.37 -10.25 -9.86
CA GLU A 91 29.64 -10.65 -9.23
C GLU A 91 29.86 -12.15 -9.48
#